data_AF-A0A417Z0E4-F1
#
_entry.id   AF-A0A417Z0E4-F1
#
_cell.length_a   1.000
_cell.length_b   1.000
_cell.length_c   1.000
_cell.angle_alpha   90.00
_cell.angle_beta   90.00
_cell.angle_gamma   90.00
#
_symmetry.space_group_name_H-M   'P 1'
#
loop_
_entity.id
_entity.type
_entity.pdbx_description
1 polymer ?
#
loop_
_entity_poly.entity_id
_entity_poly.type
_entity_poly.pdbx_seq_one_letter_code
_entity_poly.pdbx_strand_id
1 'polypeptide(L)'
;MWNDYFSDDKFISMIYSNVPPLKNLRIEKIEISREGDRITIGFDLPMFPDKPPKKWLEKGYSTAFIEIDFFDIKEVNIQSNESSYRGDIEINKDNEADIFTVRIIGTVKTSIKAGVGIIQSVKGY
;
A
#
# COMPACT_ATOMS: atom_id res chain seq x y z
N MET A 1 9.00 -10.20 2.35
CA MET A 1 8.58 -8.81 2.62
C MET A 1 7.21 -8.60 1.99
N TRP A 2 6.47 -7.55 2.34
CA TRP A 2 5.10 -7.37 1.83
C TRP A 2 5.05 -7.16 0.31
N ASN A 3 6.07 -6.52 -0.26
CA ASN A 3 6.20 -6.26 -1.70
C ASN A 3 6.38 -7.54 -2.52
N ASP A 4 6.98 -8.58 -1.94
CA ASP A 4 7.26 -9.85 -2.64
C ASP A 4 5.99 -10.60 -3.05
N TYR A 5 4.84 -10.26 -2.46
CA TYR A 5 3.54 -10.83 -2.83
C TYR A 5 3.00 -10.28 -4.15
N PHE A 6 3.62 -9.22 -4.70
CA PHE A 6 3.16 -8.51 -5.89
C PHE A 6 4.10 -8.79 -7.07
N SER A 7 3.54 -9.29 -8.17
CA SER A 7 4.29 -9.73 -9.36
C SER A 7 5.07 -8.62 -10.08
N ASP A 8 4.70 -7.35 -9.86
CA ASP A 8 5.24 -6.15 -10.52
C ASP A 8 6.01 -5.21 -9.57
N ASP A 9 6.53 -5.73 -8.45
CA ASP A 9 7.23 -4.93 -7.42
C ASP A 9 8.60 -4.35 -7.84
N LYS A 10 9.04 -4.57 -9.09
CA LYS A 10 10.39 -4.24 -9.57
C LYS A 10 10.81 -2.82 -9.26
N PHE A 11 9.88 -1.86 -9.32
CA PHE A 11 10.21 -0.46 -9.06
C PHE A 11 10.58 -0.20 -7.59
N ILE A 12 9.87 -0.80 -6.63
CA ILE A 12 10.16 -0.64 -5.19
C ILE A 12 11.54 -1.23 -4.89
N SER A 13 11.79 -2.45 -5.37
CA SER A 13 13.06 -3.16 -5.21
C SER A 13 14.24 -2.47 -5.92
N MET A 14 13.98 -1.58 -6.89
CA MET A 14 15.01 -0.75 -7.52
C MET A 14 15.39 0.49 -6.69
N ILE A 15 14.42 1.10 -5.99
CA ILE A 15 14.64 2.35 -5.26
C ILE A 15 14.96 2.13 -3.78
N TYR A 16 14.63 0.95 -3.23
CA TYR A 16 14.96 0.53 -1.87
C TYR A 16 15.93 -0.65 -1.86
N SER A 17 17.08 -0.49 -1.22
CA SER A 17 17.95 -1.63 -0.90
C SER A 17 17.37 -2.52 0.21
N ASN A 18 16.58 -1.93 1.09
CA ASN A 18 15.80 -2.63 2.12
C ASN A 18 14.41 -1.99 2.18
N VAL A 19 13.37 -2.74 1.82
CA VAL A 19 12.00 -2.23 1.77
C VAL A 19 11.52 -1.93 3.20
N PRO A 20 11.07 -0.70 3.50
CA PRO A 20 10.68 -0.36 4.85
C PRO A 20 9.42 -1.13 5.29
N PRO A 21 9.32 -1.47 6.59
CA PRO A 21 8.10 -2.07 7.11
C PRO A 21 6.95 -1.07 7.07
N LEU A 22 5.72 -1.56 6.88
CA LEU A 22 4.53 -0.74 6.80
C LEU A 22 4.00 -0.37 8.20
N LYS A 23 4.78 0.44 8.93
CA LYS A 23 4.53 0.84 10.31
C LYS A 23 4.32 2.35 10.45
N ASN A 24 3.31 2.76 11.22
CA ASN A 24 2.92 4.14 11.49
C ASN A 24 2.86 5.03 10.23
N LEU A 25 2.16 4.54 9.21
CA LEU A 25 2.04 5.20 7.92
C LEU A 25 0.95 6.26 7.97
N ARG A 26 1.11 7.32 7.16
CA ARG A 26 -0.02 8.19 6.80
C ARG A 26 -0.80 7.51 5.69
N ILE A 27 -2.08 7.27 5.93
CA ILE A 27 -3.00 6.69 4.94
C ILE A 27 -3.72 7.85 4.26
N GLU A 28 -3.38 8.13 3.02
CA GLU A 28 -3.98 9.26 2.29
C GLU A 28 -5.36 8.91 1.76
N LYS A 29 -5.56 7.65 1.32
CA LYS A 29 -6.85 7.22 0.78
C LYS A 29 -7.10 5.72 0.94
N ILE A 30 -8.38 5.41 1.09
CA ILE A 30 -8.97 4.09 0.88
C ILE A 30 -10.16 4.32 -0.05
N GLU A 31 -10.03 3.93 -1.31
CA GLU A 31 -11.03 4.20 -2.35
C GLU A 31 -11.70 2.89 -2.77
N ILE A 32 -13.03 2.82 -2.66
CA ILE A 32 -13.84 1.77 -3.26
C ILE A 32 -14.28 2.24 -4.64
N SER A 33 -14.04 1.45 -5.68
CA SER A 33 -14.40 1.77 -7.06
C SER A 33 -14.83 0.51 -7.81
N ARG A 34 -15.23 0.68 -9.08
CA ARG A 34 -15.73 -0.43 -9.93
C ARG A 34 -16.83 -1.25 -9.25
N GLU A 35 -17.81 -0.55 -8.69
CA GLU A 35 -18.97 -1.17 -8.03
C GLU A 35 -18.60 -2.07 -6.85
N GLY A 36 -17.44 -1.83 -6.20
CA GLY A 36 -16.97 -2.61 -5.07
C GLY A 36 -15.96 -3.70 -5.42
N ASP A 37 -15.74 -3.98 -6.71
CA ASP A 37 -14.76 -4.97 -7.17
C ASP A 37 -13.31 -4.50 -7.01
N ARG A 38 -13.08 -3.20 -6.76
CA ARG A 38 -11.73 -2.66 -6.57
C ARG A 38 -11.62 -1.80 -5.33
N ILE A 39 -10.57 -2.04 -4.55
CA ILE A 39 -10.15 -1.20 -3.42
C ILE A 39 -8.72 -0.70 -3.66
N THR A 40 -8.53 0.61 -3.64
CA THR A 40 -7.20 1.24 -3.70
C THR A 40 -6.81 1.74 -2.32
N ILE A 41 -5.64 1.35 -1.83
CA ILE A 41 -5.02 1.92 -0.61
C ILE A 41 -3.83 2.79 -1.03
N GLY A 42 -3.88 4.07 -0.67
CA GLY A 42 -2.80 5.03 -0.91
C GLY A 42 -2.15 5.49 0.39
N PHE A 43 -0.82 5.36 0.51
CA PHE A 43 -0.10 5.71 1.73
C PHE A 43 1.33 6.19 1.45
N ASP A 44 1.86 6.98 2.40
CA ASP A 44 3.26 7.39 2.41
C ASP A 44 4.12 6.29 3.02
N LEU A 45 5.25 5.97 2.38
CA LEU A 45 6.27 5.15 3.00
C LEU A 45 6.98 5.92 4.12
N PRO A 46 7.39 5.22 5.20
CA PRO A 46 7.92 5.89 6.39
C PRO A 46 9.36 6.36 6.22
N MET A 47 10.03 5.94 5.15
CA MET A 47 11.40 6.31 4.81
C MET A 47 11.49 6.65 3.33
N PHE A 48 12.16 7.74 2.99
CA PHE A 48 12.48 8.05 1.60
C PHE A 48 13.43 6.99 1.01
N PRO A 49 13.35 6.66 -0.30
CA PRO A 49 14.21 5.64 -0.89
C PRO A 49 15.69 6.00 -0.80
N ASP A 50 16.57 5.01 -0.62
CA ASP A 50 18.02 5.18 -0.64
C ASP A 50 18.58 5.29 -2.07
N LYS A 51 17.81 4.84 -3.07
CA LYS A 51 18.12 4.95 -4.50
C LYS A 51 16.97 5.62 -5.26
N PRO A 52 16.57 6.85 -4.90
CA PRO A 52 15.45 7.50 -5.54
C PRO A 52 15.78 7.86 -7.00
N PRO A 53 14.79 7.92 -7.90
CA PRO A 53 15.00 8.42 -9.25
C PRO A 53 15.62 9.82 -9.26
N LYS A 54 16.55 10.10 -10.20
CA LYS A 54 17.22 11.41 -10.30
C LYS A 54 16.25 12.60 -10.31
N LYS A 55 15.13 12.46 -11.03
CA LYS A 55 14.08 13.47 -11.10
C LYS A 55 13.47 13.83 -9.74
N TRP A 56 13.46 12.90 -8.78
CA TRP A 56 12.94 13.18 -7.43
C TRP A 56 13.93 14.02 -6.63
N LEU A 57 15.22 13.70 -6.74
CA LEU A 57 16.30 14.49 -6.12
C LEU A 57 16.34 15.92 -6.67
N GLU A 58 16.28 16.08 -7.99
CA GLU A 58 16.27 17.39 -8.68
C GLU A 58 15.09 18.27 -8.24
N LYS A 59 13.98 17.66 -7.83
CA LYS A 59 12.78 18.35 -7.36
C LYS A 59 12.74 18.54 -5.84
N GLY A 60 13.74 18.05 -5.10
CA GLY A 60 13.78 18.13 -3.64
C GLY A 60 12.72 17.29 -2.93
N TYR A 61 12.25 16.21 -3.57
CA TYR A 61 11.27 15.31 -2.96
C TYR A 61 11.85 14.58 -1.74
N SER A 62 10.98 14.27 -0.80
CA SER A 62 11.34 13.69 0.50
C SER A 62 10.40 12.58 0.95
N THR A 63 9.28 12.38 0.26
CA THR A 63 8.33 11.31 0.57
C THR A 63 8.10 10.44 -0.65
N ALA A 64 8.00 9.13 -0.44
CA ALA A 64 7.52 8.19 -1.45
C ALA A 64 6.09 7.79 -1.12
N PHE A 65 5.20 7.95 -2.08
CA PHE A 65 3.79 7.58 -2.02
C PHE A 65 3.55 6.32 -2.83
N ILE A 66 2.78 5.38 -2.28
CA ILE A 66 2.42 4.12 -2.93
C ILE A 66 0.91 4.01 -3.02
N GLU A 67 0.44 3.52 -4.16
CA GLU A 67 -0.93 3.03 -4.34
C GLU A 67 -0.91 1.53 -4.62
N ILE A 68 -1.71 0.78 -3.88
CA ILE A 68 -1.94 -0.64 -4.11
C ILE A 68 -3.43 -0.82 -4.43
N ASP A 69 -3.71 -1.44 -5.57
CA ASP A 69 -5.06 -1.83 -5.97
C ASP A 69 -5.27 -3.31 -5.61
N PHE A 70 -6.41 -3.59 -4.99
CA PHE A 70 -6.92 -4.93 -4.74
C PHE A 70 -8.18 -5.15 -5.59
N PHE A 71 -8.28 -6.31 -6.24
CA PHE A 71 -9.39 -6.70 -7.12
C PHE A 71 -9.99 -8.03 -6.70
N ASP A 72 -11.16 -8.36 -7.24
CA ASP A 72 -11.92 -9.57 -6.88
C ASP A 72 -12.16 -9.60 -5.37
N ILE A 73 -12.77 -8.52 -4.87
CA ILE A 73 -13.01 -8.30 -3.45
C ILE A 73 -14.03 -9.33 -2.93
N LYS A 74 -13.60 -10.12 -1.94
CA LYS A 74 -14.43 -11.12 -1.26
C LYS A 74 -15.06 -10.56 0.00
N GLU A 75 -14.33 -9.70 0.71
CA GLU A 75 -14.75 -9.12 1.98
C GLU A 75 -14.08 -7.76 2.16
N VAL A 76 -14.84 -6.77 2.61
CA VAL A 76 -14.30 -5.46 3.02
C VAL A 76 -15.01 -4.95 4.27
N ASN A 77 -14.23 -4.49 5.22
CA ASN A 77 -14.70 -3.72 6.37
C ASN A 77 -13.83 -2.47 6.52
N ILE A 78 -14.45 -1.31 6.69
CA ILE A 78 -13.75 -0.04 6.94
C ILE A 78 -14.45 0.65 8.11
N GLN A 79 -13.67 1.05 9.11
CA GLN A 79 -14.11 1.82 10.25
C GLN A 79 -13.12 2.93 10.53
N SER A 80 -13.60 4.17 10.66
CA SER A 80 -12.78 5.32 11.05
C SER A 80 -13.35 5.98 12.30
N ASN A 81 -12.48 6.39 13.21
CA ASN A 81 -12.87 7.14 14.41
C ASN A 81 -12.39 8.60 14.39
N GLU A 82 -11.43 8.94 13.54
CA GLU A 82 -10.81 10.27 13.43
C GLU A 82 -10.62 10.64 11.96
N SER A 83 -10.41 11.92 11.64
CA SER A 83 -10.14 12.39 10.27
C SER A 83 -8.66 12.36 9.86
N SER A 84 -7.75 12.06 10.80
CA SER A 84 -6.31 11.93 10.55
C SER A 84 -5.93 10.46 10.43
N TYR A 85 -5.97 9.91 9.22
CA TYR A 85 -5.69 8.49 9.01
C TYR A 85 -4.21 8.14 9.09
N ARG A 86 -3.91 7.34 10.11
CA ARG A 86 -2.62 6.71 10.38
C ARG A 86 -2.80 5.29 10.87
N GLY A 87 -1.87 4.41 10.49
CA GLY A 87 -1.87 3.03 10.96
C GLY A 87 -0.72 2.19 10.43
N ASP A 88 -0.64 0.99 10.96
CA ASP A 88 0.18 -0.09 10.43
C ASP A 88 -0.61 -0.82 9.35
N ILE A 89 0.04 -1.22 8.26
CA ILE A 89 -0.56 -2.07 7.24
C ILE A 89 0.09 -3.45 7.30
N GLU A 90 -0.75 -4.47 7.42
CA GLU A 90 -0.35 -5.87 7.32
C GLU A 90 -0.90 -6.44 6.02
N ILE A 91 -0.03 -6.99 5.18
CA ILE A 91 -0.39 -7.63 3.91
C ILE A 91 0.16 -9.04 3.96
N ASN A 92 -0.71 -10.02 3.73
CA ASN A 92 -0.33 -11.42 3.58
C ASN A 92 -1.04 -12.00 2.36
N LYS A 93 -0.38 -12.96 1.70
CA LYS A 93 -0.97 -13.75 0.63
C LYS A 93 -0.99 -15.22 1.04
N ASP A 94 -2.17 -15.82 1.04
CA ASP A 94 -2.31 -17.27 1.18
C ASP A 94 -1.99 -17.91 -0.19
N ASN A 95 -0.94 -18.73 -0.24
CA ASN A 95 -0.49 -19.36 -1.49
C ASN A 95 -1.36 -20.54 -1.93
N GLU A 96 -2.09 -21.17 -1.01
CA GLU A 96 -2.97 -22.30 -1.35
C GLU A 96 -4.32 -21.80 -1.86
N ALA A 97 -4.87 -20.78 -1.21
CA ALA A 97 -6.15 -20.18 -1.59
C ALA A 97 -6.02 -19.07 -2.66
N ASP A 98 -4.81 -18.57 -2.92
CA ASP A 98 -4.51 -17.41 -3.77
C ASP A 98 -5.29 -16.15 -3.35
N ILE A 99 -5.41 -15.93 -2.03
CA ILE A 99 -6.16 -14.80 -1.45
C ILE A 99 -5.21 -13.86 -0.70
N PHE A 100 -5.33 -12.57 -0.98
CA PHE A 100 -4.75 -11.51 -0.17
C PHE A 100 -5.61 -11.24 1.06
N THR A 101 -4.95 -11.12 2.22
CA THR A 101 -5.53 -10.59 3.44
C THR A 101 -4.79 -9.31 3.82
N VAL A 102 -5.51 -8.19 3.87
CA VAL A 102 -4.96 -6.88 4.20
C VAL A 102 -5.63 -6.34 5.45
N ARG A 103 -4.84 -5.85 6.39
CA ARG A 103 -5.36 -5.17 7.58
C ARG A 103 -4.68 -3.83 7.78
N ILE A 104 -5.47 -2.83 8.14
CA ILE A 104 -4.95 -1.55 8.63
C ILE A 104 -5.32 -1.43 10.11
N ILE A 105 -4.33 -1.18 10.96
CA ILE A 105 -4.49 -1.06 12.41
C ILE A 105 -4.07 0.35 12.82
N GLY A 106 -5.04 1.15 13.26
CA GLY A 106 -4.79 2.51 13.73
C GLY A 106 -6.07 3.32 13.90
N THR A 107 -5.98 4.59 13.53
CA THR A 107 -7.10 5.58 13.55
C THR A 107 -8.16 5.27 12.50
N VAL A 108 -7.74 4.63 11.41
CA VAL A 108 -8.59 3.90 10.47
C VAL A 108 -8.29 2.41 10.60
N LYS A 109 -9.36 1.61 10.71
CA LYS A 109 -9.31 0.16 10.75
C LYS A 109 -9.90 -0.38 9.48
N THR A 110 -9.19 -1.31 8.85
CA THR A 110 -9.64 -1.92 7.60
C THR A 110 -9.29 -3.40 7.60
N SER A 111 -10.19 -4.21 7.05
CA SER A 111 -9.95 -5.62 6.72
C SER A 111 -10.43 -5.85 5.29
N ILE A 112 -9.54 -6.36 4.43
CA ILE A 112 -9.86 -6.68 3.03
C ILE A 112 -9.41 -8.10 2.74
N LYS A 113 -10.27 -8.86 2.06
CA LYS A 113 -9.92 -10.10 1.37
C LYS A 113 -10.15 -9.93 -0.12
N ALA A 114 -9.14 -10.27 -0.92
CA ALA A 114 -9.15 -10.03 -2.36
C ALA A 114 -8.41 -11.17 -3.09
N GLY A 115 -8.82 -11.48 -4.32
CA GLY A 115 -8.10 -12.46 -5.15
C GLY A 115 -6.80 -11.92 -5.74
N VAL A 116 -6.74 -10.61 -6.02
CA VAL A 116 -5.60 -10.01 -6.72
C VAL A 116 -5.14 -8.74 -6.00
N GLY A 117 -3.83 -8.54 -5.94
CA GLY A 117 -3.18 -7.32 -5.47
C GLY A 117 -2.14 -6.83 -6.49
N ILE A 118 -2.13 -5.54 -6.77
CA ILE A 118 -1.23 -4.89 -7.74
C ILE A 118 -0.68 -3.60 -7.15
N ILE A 119 0.64 -3.39 -7.20
CA ILE A 119 1.23 -2.08 -6.93
C ILE A 119 0.91 -1.18 -8.13
N GLN A 120 -0.08 -0.31 -7.97
CA GLN A 120 -0.64 0.50 -9.03
C GLN A 120 0.27 1.68 -9.39
N SER A 121 0.86 2.34 -8.38
CA SER A 121 1.84 3.40 -8.63
C SER A 121 2.78 3.63 -7.46
N VAL A 122 3.97 4.13 -7.77
CA VAL A 122 4.95 4.61 -6.81
C VAL A 122 5.45 5.98 -7.29
N LYS A 123 5.27 7.01 -6.46
CA LYS A 123 5.55 8.41 -6.82
C LYS A 123 6.32 9.10 -5.69
N GLY A 124 7.10 10.12 -6.01
CA GLY A 124 7.78 10.96 -5.04
C GLY A 124 7.14 12.35 -5.00
N TYR A 125 7.20 13.00 -3.85
CA TYR A 125 6.82 14.40 -3.68
C TYR A 125 7.61 15.09 -2.55
#